data_AF-G7H6C3-F1
#
_entry.id   AF-G7H6C3-F1
#
_cell.length_a   1.000
_cell.length_b   1.000
_cell.length_c   1.000
_cell.angle_alpha   90.00
_cell.angle_beta   90.00
_cell.angle_gamma   90.00
#
_symmetry.space_group_name_H-M   'P 1'
#
loop_
_entity.id
_entity.type
_entity.pdbx_description
1 polymer ?
#
loop_
_entity_poly.entity_id
_entity_poly.type
_entity_poly.pdbx_seq_one_letter_code
_entity_poly.pdbx_strand_id
1 'polypeptide(L)'
;MTTTISEVEGWRLSELEQTAADLKSGSKRLNDGATQILNSVTGVRNHWHGEAATAGLVRAMDHYGILGERAKCWDAAATILEKAAQQLGLAAKRSASFSIGHIEWAGKVRARPSRRV
;
A
#
# COMPACT_ATOMS: atom_id res chain seq x y z
N MET A 1 5.30 -15.08 -28.34
CA MET A 1 4.34 -14.65 -27.30
C MET A 1 4.67 -13.20 -26.97
N THR A 2 3.77 -12.29 -27.29
CA THR A 2 3.97 -10.85 -27.10
C THR A 2 3.08 -10.43 -25.95
N THR A 3 3.64 -10.29 -24.75
CA THR A 3 2.91 -9.71 -23.60
C THR A 3 2.53 -8.27 -23.97
N THR A 4 1.25 -7.96 -23.83
CA THR A 4 0.76 -6.62 -24.11
C THR A 4 1.12 -5.66 -22.97
N ILE A 5 1.27 -4.37 -23.27
CA ILE A 5 1.61 -3.35 -22.26
C ILE A 5 0.59 -3.37 -21.11
N SER A 6 -0.69 -3.61 -21.42
CA SER A 6 -1.77 -3.68 -20.43
C SER A 6 -1.67 -4.88 -19.48
N GLU A 7 -1.13 -6.02 -19.92
CA GLU A 7 -0.89 -7.17 -19.03
C GLU A 7 0.25 -6.88 -18.04
N VAL A 8 1.33 -6.24 -18.51
CA VAL A 8 2.47 -5.88 -17.66
C VAL A 8 2.09 -4.78 -16.65
N GLU A 9 1.30 -3.79 -17.06
CA GLU A 9 0.78 -2.74 -16.16
C GLU A 9 -0.17 -3.31 -15.10
N GLY A 10 -1.02 -4.28 -15.47
CA GLY A 10 -1.92 -4.97 -14.54
C GLY A 10 -1.17 -5.78 -13.48
N TRP A 11 -0.12 -6.50 -13.85
CA TRP A 11 0.71 -7.23 -12.90
C TRP A 11 1.41 -6.32 -11.90
N ARG A 12 2.03 -5.22 -12.37
CA ARG A 12 2.71 -4.26 -11.50
C ARG A 12 1.77 -3.53 -10.54
N LEU A 13 0.54 -3.24 -10.99
CA LEU A 13 -0.48 -2.65 -10.14
C LEU A 13 -0.89 -3.61 -9.01
N SER A 14 -1.11 -4.89 -9.35
CA SER A 14 -1.46 -5.92 -8.35
C SER A 14 -0.37 -6.09 -7.29
N GLU A 15 0.91 -6.09 -7.67
CA GLU A 15 2.03 -6.20 -6.73
C GLU A 15 2.12 -4.99 -5.78
N LEU A 16 1.86 -3.78 -6.29
CA LEU A 16 1.84 -2.54 -5.51
C LEU A 16 0.68 -2.53 -4.50
N GLU A 17 -0.52 -2.90 -4.93
CA GLU A 17 -1.69 -3.00 -4.05
C GLU A 17 -1.48 -4.05 -2.96
N GLN A 18 -0.91 -5.20 -3.32
CA GLN A 18 -0.60 -6.26 -2.36
C GLN A 18 0.46 -5.83 -1.34
N THR A 19 1.53 -5.15 -1.78
CA THR A 19 2.55 -4.61 -0.88
C THR A 19 1.95 -3.59 0.09
N ALA A 20 1.04 -2.73 -0.39
CA ALA A 20 0.36 -1.76 0.47
C ALA A 20 -0.53 -2.44 1.52
N ALA A 21 -1.28 -3.47 1.12
CA ALA A 21 -2.10 -4.27 2.03
C ALA A 21 -1.25 -4.98 3.09
N ASP A 22 -0.12 -5.56 2.69
CA ASP A 22 0.81 -6.23 3.60
C ASP A 22 1.43 -5.26 4.61
N LEU A 23 1.85 -4.07 4.17
CA LEU A 23 2.35 -3.02 5.07
C LEU A 23 1.29 -2.58 6.09
N LYS A 24 0.04 -2.42 5.66
CA LYS A 24 -1.08 -2.04 6.52
C LYS A 24 -1.39 -3.13 7.55
N SER A 25 -1.36 -4.39 7.13
CA SER A 25 -1.51 -5.54 8.03
C SER A 25 -0.36 -5.63 9.05
N GLY A 26 0.87 -5.34 8.61
CA GLY A 26 2.06 -5.29 9.46
C GLY A 26 1.98 -4.16 10.48
N SER A 27 1.53 -2.97 10.08
CA SER A 27 1.30 -1.83 10.97
C SER A 27 0.31 -2.19 12.07
N LYS A 28 -0.82 -2.81 11.72
CA LYS A 28 -1.80 -3.30 12.69
C LYS A 28 -1.18 -4.28 13.68
N ARG A 29 -0.41 -5.27 13.20
CA ARG A 29 0.27 -6.24 14.08
C ARG A 29 1.26 -5.59 15.04
N LEU A 30 2.00 -4.57 14.58
CA LEU A 30 2.92 -3.82 15.45
C LEU A 30 2.14 -3.08 16.55
N ASN A 31 1.02 -2.46 16.21
CA ASN A 31 0.19 -1.74 17.17
C ASN A 31 -0.50 -2.67 18.18
N ASP A 32 -0.98 -3.82 17.71
CA ASP A 32 -1.58 -4.86 18.56
C ASP A 32 -0.52 -5.42 19.53
N GLY A 33 0.70 -5.70 19.04
CA GLY A 33 1.82 -6.14 19.88
C GLY A 33 2.26 -5.11 20.91
N ALA A 34 2.30 -3.82 20.53
CA ALA A 34 2.59 -2.73 21.46
C ALA A 34 1.54 -2.69 22.60
N THR A 35 0.26 -2.78 22.24
CA THR A 35 -0.86 -2.81 23.20
C THR A 35 -0.76 -4.02 24.13
N GLN A 36 -0.39 -5.19 23.60
CA GLN A 36 -0.20 -6.39 24.39
C GLN A 36 0.92 -6.22 25.44
N ILE A 37 2.06 -5.64 25.05
CA ILE A 37 3.16 -5.33 25.98
C ILE A 37 2.68 -4.43 27.12
N LEU A 38 1.94 -3.37 26.80
CA LEU A 38 1.41 -2.44 27.79
C LEU A 38 0.44 -3.14 28.77
N ASN A 39 -0.45 -3.99 28.25
CA ASN A 39 -1.40 -4.74 29.06
C ASN A 39 -0.70 -5.76 29.96
N SER A 40 0.29 -6.49 29.45
CA SER A 40 1.09 -7.43 30.22
C SER A 40 1.85 -6.74 31.36
N VAL A 41 2.46 -5.58 31.09
CA VAL A 41 3.18 -4.80 32.10
C VAL A 41 2.23 -4.26 33.17
N THR A 42 1.05 -3.79 32.78
CA THR A 42 0.02 -3.30 33.71
C THR A 42 -0.49 -4.43 34.61
N GLY A 43 -0.67 -5.64 34.08
CA GLY A 43 -1.09 -6.80 34.86
C GLY A 43 -0.05 -7.26 35.90
N VAL A 44 1.24 -7.18 35.59
CA VAL A 44 2.32 -7.61 36.49
C VAL A 44 2.71 -6.51 37.50
N ARG A 45 2.41 -5.23 37.20
CA ARG A 45 2.77 -4.06 38.04
C ARG A 45 2.29 -4.17 39.48
N ASN A 46 1.14 -4.81 39.73
CA ASN A 46 0.55 -4.93 41.06
C ASN A 46 1.27 -5.95 41.96
N HIS A 47 2.12 -6.81 41.39
CA HIS A 47 2.83 -7.87 42.12
C HIS A 47 4.36 -7.72 42.04
N TRP A 48 4.85 -6.72 41.30
CA TRP A 48 6.28 -6.49 41.07
C TRP A 48 6.68 -5.11 41.57
N HIS A 49 7.59 -5.07 42.54
CA HIS A 49 8.06 -3.85 43.20
C HIS A 49 9.59 -3.78 43.22
N GLY A 50 10.13 -2.56 43.39
CA GLY A 50 11.57 -2.29 43.43
C GLY A 50 12.15 -1.74 42.11
N GLU A 51 13.43 -1.37 42.11
CA GLU A 51 14.11 -0.73 40.97
C GLU A 51 14.04 -1.56 39.68
N ALA A 52 14.12 -2.88 39.78
CA ALA A 52 13.99 -3.78 38.63
C ALA A 52 12.61 -3.68 37.95
N ALA A 53 11.55 -3.50 38.74
CA ALA A 53 10.19 -3.33 38.23
C ALA A 53 10.06 -1.99 37.49
N THR A 54 10.59 -0.91 38.08
CA THR A 54 10.63 0.42 37.44
C THR A 54 11.42 0.39 36.13
N ALA A 55 12.59 -0.23 36.12
CA ALA A 55 13.42 -0.37 34.92
C ALA A 55 12.76 -1.25 33.84
N GLY A 56 12.00 -2.27 34.23
CA GLY A 56 11.18 -3.07 33.33
C GLY A 56 10.06 -2.25 32.69
N LEU A 57 9.37 -1.43 33.50
CA LEU A 57 8.25 -0.60 33.05
C LEU A 57 8.72 0.51 32.08
N VAL A 58 9.85 1.15 32.37
CA VAL A 58 10.48 2.12 31.46
C VAL A 58 10.84 1.48 30.11
N ARG A 59 11.49 0.31 30.13
CA ARG A 59 11.83 -0.41 28.89
C ARG A 59 10.61 -0.83 28.08
N ALA A 60 9.55 -1.25 28.75
CA ALA A 60 8.32 -1.60 28.07
C ALA A 60 7.61 -0.39 27.43
N MET A 61 7.62 0.76 28.11
CA MET A 61 7.09 2.01 27.56
C MET A 61 7.91 2.51 26.36
N ASP A 62 9.23 2.36 26.41
CA ASP A 62 10.13 2.70 25.31
C ASP A 62 9.87 1.80 24.08
N HIS A 63 9.78 0.48 24.28
CA HIS A 63 9.40 -0.45 23.21
C HIS A 63 8.01 -0.19 22.66
N TYR A 64 7.03 0.14 23.50
CA TYR A 64 5.70 0.56 23.06
C TYR A 64 5.78 1.79 22.14
N GLY A 65 6.56 2.80 22.53
CA GLY A 65 6.78 4.01 21.73
C GLY A 65 7.39 3.69 20.35
N ILE A 66 8.48 2.92 20.33
CA ILE A 66 9.17 2.51 19.10
C ILE A 66 8.24 1.74 18.15
N LEU A 67 7.46 0.78 18.68
CA LEU A 67 6.52 -0.01 17.89
C LEU A 67 5.39 0.87 17.33
N GLY A 68 4.89 1.81 18.12
CA GLY A 68 3.86 2.76 17.69
C GLY A 68 4.34 3.70 16.58
N GLU A 69 5.56 4.24 16.69
CA GLU A 69 6.15 5.06 15.62
C GLU A 69 6.37 4.25 14.34
N ARG A 70 6.88 3.03 14.45
CA ARG A 70 7.09 2.15 13.30
C ARG A 70 5.77 1.77 12.62
N ALA A 71 4.72 1.52 13.39
CA ALA A 71 3.38 1.28 12.87
C ALA A 71 2.87 2.48 12.05
N LYS A 72 3.05 3.72 12.55
CA LYS A 72 2.69 4.95 11.82
C LYS A 72 3.47 5.08 10.50
N CYS A 73 4.77 4.80 10.51
CA CYS A 73 5.59 4.84 9.30
C CYS A 73 5.12 3.83 8.25
N TRP A 74 4.78 2.60 8.67
CA TRP A 74 4.29 1.56 7.76
C TRP A 74 2.90 1.88 7.21
N ASP A 75 2.01 2.48 8.01
CA ASP A 75 0.70 2.92 7.55
C ASP A 75 0.79 4.10 6.56
N ALA A 76 1.69 5.06 6.83
CA ALA A 76 1.98 6.15 5.91
C ALA A 76 2.54 5.64 4.58
N ALA A 77 3.47 4.68 4.61
CA ALA A 77 4.01 4.06 3.41
C ALA A 77 2.95 3.26 2.63
N ALA A 78 2.09 2.51 3.32
CA ALA A 78 0.94 1.83 2.70
C ALA A 78 0.04 2.84 1.97
N THR A 79 -0.28 3.96 2.61
CA THR A 79 -1.12 5.02 2.02
C THR A 79 -0.48 5.64 0.77
N ILE A 80 0.84 5.84 0.75
CA ILE A 80 1.54 6.35 -0.43
C ILE A 80 1.49 5.32 -1.57
N LEU A 81 1.68 4.04 -1.28
CA LEU A 81 1.60 2.96 -2.26
C LEU A 81 0.18 2.81 -2.82
N GLU A 82 -0.86 2.88 -1.99
CA GLU A 82 -2.27 2.90 -2.42
C GLU A 82 -2.52 4.07 -3.40
N LYS A 83 -2.02 5.26 -3.08
CA LYS A 83 -2.16 6.44 -3.98
C LYS A 83 -1.41 6.27 -5.29
N ALA A 84 -0.19 5.73 -5.25
CA ALA A 84 0.60 5.45 -6.45
C ALA A 84 -0.09 4.41 -7.35
N ALA A 85 -0.64 3.34 -6.75
CA ALA A 85 -1.44 2.34 -7.44
C ALA A 85 -2.66 2.97 -8.12
N GLN A 86 -3.42 3.81 -7.41
CA GLN A 86 -4.57 4.52 -7.98
C GLN A 86 -4.17 5.40 -9.19
N GLN A 87 -3.06 6.14 -9.10
CA GLN A 87 -2.60 6.97 -10.21
C GLN A 87 -2.15 6.14 -11.42
N LEU A 88 -1.46 5.02 -11.20
CA LEU A 88 -1.08 4.08 -12.26
C LEU A 88 -2.30 3.47 -12.93
N GLY A 89 -3.31 3.05 -12.16
CA GLY A 89 -4.56 2.52 -12.70
C GLY A 89 -5.32 3.55 -13.54
N LEU A 90 -5.31 4.82 -13.14
CA LEU A 90 -5.89 5.92 -13.94
C LEU A 90 -5.11 6.18 -15.23
N ALA A 91 -3.77 6.13 -15.17
CA ALA A 91 -2.90 6.31 -16.33
C ALA A 91 -3.09 5.19 -17.36
N ALA A 92 -3.16 3.94 -16.91
CA ALA A 92 -3.40 2.77 -17.75
C ALA A 92 -4.77 2.82 -18.46
N LYS A 93 -5.82 3.27 -17.76
CA LYS A 93 -7.15 3.47 -18.39
C LYS A 93 -7.11 4.55 -19.47
N ARG A 94 -6.39 5.64 -19.21
CA ARG A 94 -6.27 6.76 -20.16
C ARG A 94 -5.48 6.37 -21.40
N SER A 95 -4.41 5.60 -21.26
CA SER A 95 -3.63 5.09 -22.40
C SER A 95 -4.46 4.13 -23.27
N ALA A 96 -5.25 3.26 -22.65
CA ALA A 96 -6.17 2.36 -23.37
C ALA A 96 -7.20 3.14 -24.20
N SER A 97 -7.87 4.14 -23.62
CA SER A 97 -8.82 5.00 -24.35
C SER A 97 -8.18 5.77 -25.52
N PHE A 98 -6.93 6.24 -25.35
CA PHE A 98 -6.19 6.89 -26.43
C PHE A 98 -5.89 5.93 -27.59
N SER A 99 -5.50 4.69 -27.29
CA SER A 99 -5.22 3.69 -28.33
C SER A 99 -6.47 3.33 -29.15
N ILE A 100 -7.63 3.19 -28.50
CA ILE A 100 -8.90 2.88 -29.16
C ILE A 100 -9.34 4.03 -30.08
N GLY A 101 -9.26 5.28 -29.59
CA GLY A 101 -9.59 6.45 -30.41
C GLY A 101 -8.69 6.60 -31.63
N HIS A 102 -7.40 6.27 -31.51
CA HIS A 102 -6.47 6.28 -32.64
C HIS A 102 -6.77 5.18 -33.67
N ILE A 103 -7.16 3.98 -33.22
CA ILE A 103 -7.59 2.88 -34.11
C ILE A 103 -8.89 3.24 -34.82
N GLU A 104 -9.87 3.81 -34.10
CA GLU A 104 -11.14 4.24 -34.67
C GLU A 104 -10.95 5.36 -35.71
N TRP A 105 -10.12 6.35 -35.40
CA TRP A 105 -9.78 7.41 -36.35
C TRP A 105 -9.07 6.85 -37.59
N ALA A 106 -8.05 6.00 -37.42
CA ALA A 106 -7.35 5.38 -38.55
C ALA A 106 -8.27 4.49 -39.42
N GLY A 107 -9.22 3.79 -38.81
CA GLY A 107 -10.25 3.02 -39.52
C GLY A 107 -11.20 3.92 -40.32
N LYS A 108 -11.62 5.05 -39.77
CA LYS A 108 -12.51 6.02 -40.41
C LYS A 108 -11.81 6.77 -41.56
N VAL A 109 -10.51 7.01 -41.46
CA VAL A 109 -9.71 7.66 -42.52
C VAL A 109 -9.50 6.71 -43.72
N ARG A 110 -9.35 5.39 -43.49
CA ARG A 110 -9.28 4.39 -44.58
C ARG A 110 -10.63 4.13 -45.26
N ALA A 111 -11.75 4.37 -44.57
CA ALA A 111 -13.08 4.15 -45.11
C ALA A 111 -13.64 5.32 -45.93
N ARG A 112 -12.89 6.41 -46.18
CA ARG A 112 -13.35 7.47 -47.10
C ARG A 112 -13.36 6.93 -48.54
N PRO A 113 -14.53 6.78 -49.19
CA PRO A 113 -14.57 6.43 -50.59
C PRO A 113 -14.00 7.59 -51.41
N SER A 114 -13.05 7.28 -52.29
CA SER A 114 -12.57 8.23 -53.29
C SER A 114 -13.77 8.73 -54.10
N ARG A 115 -14.18 9.98 -53.91
CA ARG A 115 -15.05 10.68 -54.87
C ARG A 115 -14.30 10.67 -56.20
N ARG A 116 -14.72 9.83 -57.14
CA ARG A 116 -14.37 9.99 -58.56
C ARG A 116 -15.12 11.23 -59.05
N VAL A 117 -14.34 12.21 -59.51
CA VAL A 117 -14.78 13.34 -60.34
C VAL A 117 -15.14 12.80 -61.72
#